data_AF-A0A7K1G0H7-F1
#
_entry.id   AF-A0A7K1G0H7-F1
#
_cell.length_a   1.000
_cell.length_b   1.000
_cell.length_c   1.000
_cell.angle_alpha   90.00
_cell.angle_beta   90.00
_cell.angle_gamma   90.00
#
_symmetry.space_group_name_H-M   'P 1'
#
loop_
_entity.id
_entity.type
_entity.pdbx_description
1 polymer ?
#
loop_
_entity_poly.entity_id
_entity_poly.type
_entity_poly.pdbx_seq_one_letter_code
_entity_poly.pdbx_strand_id
1 'polypeptide(L)' 'MLKNILKLEGAQELSKEEKKVIKGGLACYEDGTCPKGSICEYDSWRCIRA' A
#
# COMPACT_ATOMS: atom_id res chain seq x y z
N MET A 1 12.71 1.38 11.94
CA MET A 1 11.24 1.44 12.15
C MET A 1 10.95 2.32 13.35
N LEU A 2 10.04 3.28 13.19
CA LEU A 2 9.59 4.13 14.29
C LEU A 2 8.81 3.26 15.29
N LYS A 3 9.38 3.05 16.48
CA LYS A 3 8.69 2.36 17.58
C LYS A 3 7.60 3.31 18.11
N ASN A 4 6.37 2.83 18.27
CA ASN A 4 5.23 3.57 18.85
C ASN A 4 4.63 4.71 18.03
N ILE A 5 4.52 4.58 16.70
CA ILE A 5 3.91 5.62 15.85
C ILE A 5 2.50 6.05 16.29
N LEU A 6 1.73 5.15 16.90
CA LEU A 6 0.39 5.42 17.42
C LEU A 6 0.37 6.27 18.71
N LYS A 7 1.52 6.54 19.33
CA LYS A 7 1.63 7.43 20.51
C LYS A 7 1.89 8.89 20.14
N LEU A 8 2.08 9.18 18.85
CA LEU A 8 2.29 10.54 18.38
C LEU A 8 0.97 11.31 18.39
N GLU A 9 1.03 12.59 18.77
CA GLU A 9 -0.13 13.47 18.71
C GLU A 9 -0.66 13.54 17.27
N GLY A 10 -1.98 13.38 17.11
CA GLY A 10 -2.63 13.33 15.80
C GLY A 10 -2.56 11.98 15.07
N ALA A 11 -1.86 10.97 15.63
CA ALA A 11 -1.91 9.62 15.08
C ALA A 11 -3.18 8.89 15.56
N GLN A 12 -3.96 8.39 14.61
CA GLN A 12 -5.15 7.59 14.87
C GLN A 12 -5.05 6.24 14.16
N GLU A 13 -5.39 5.16 14.86
CA GLU A 13 -5.54 3.87 14.21
C GLU A 13 -6.86 3.82 13.42
N LEU A 14 -6.77 3.44 12.15
CA LEU A 14 -7.94 3.22 11.30
C LEU A 14 -8.70 1.95 11.70
N SER A 15 -10.03 2.05 11.68
CA SER A 15 -10.92 0.91 11.80
C SER A 15 -10.74 -0.08 10.65
N LYS A 16 -11.29 -1.29 10.81
CA LYS A 16 -11.26 -2.31 9.75
C LYS A 16 -11.94 -1.85 8.47
N GLU A 17 -13.02 -1.08 8.58
CA GLU A 17 -13.76 -0.57 7.42
C GLU A 17 -13.00 0.56 6.72
N GLU A 18 -12.38 1.47 7.47
CA GLU A 18 -11.52 2.52 6.90
C GLU A 18 -10.29 1.93 6.18
N LYS A 19 -9.71 0.84 6.68
CA LYS A 19 -8.61 0.14 6.01
C LYS A 19 -9.02 -0.42 4.63
N LYS A 20 -10.29 -0.82 4.43
CA LYS A 20 -10.77 -1.37 3.14
C LYS A 20 -10.93 -0.32 2.05
N VAL A 21 -11.24 0.93 2.40
CA VAL A 21 -11.37 2.02 1.42
C VAL A 21 -10.02 2.57 0.97
N ILE A 22 -8.93 2.25 1.66
CA ILE A 22 -7.58 2.54 1.19
C ILE A 22 -7.27 1.65 -0.02
N LYS A 23 -7.47 2.21 -1.21
CA LYS A 23 -7.06 1.62 -2.49
C LYS A 23 -5.57 1.85 -2.79
N GLY A 24 -4.75 2.14 -1.77
CA GLY A 24 -3.31 2.32 -1.93
C GLY A 24 -2.61 1.00 -2.25
N GLY A 25 -1.42 1.08 -2.84
CA GLY A 25 -0.59 -0.06 -3.21
C GLY A 25 0.75 0.41 -3.75
N LEU A 26 1.69 -0.52 -3.96
CA LEU A 26 2.91 -0.21 -4.70
C LEU A 26 2.52 0.13 -6.13
N ALA A 27 2.94 1.29 -6.62
CA ALA A 27 2.96 1.55 -8.05
C ALA A 27 3.97 0.59 -8.71
N CYS A 28 3.74 0.26 -9.98
CA CYS A 28 4.78 -0.41 -10.74
C CYS A 28 6.01 0.51 -10.88
N TYR A 29 7.18 -0.07 -11.06
CA TYR A 29 8.37 0.66 -11.47
C TYR A 29 8.23 1.17 -12.91
N GLU A 30 9.01 2.16 -13.31
CA GLU A 30 8.92 2.78 -14.65
C GLU A 30 9.07 1.78 -15.81
N ASP A 31 9.73 0.65 -15.57
CA ASP A 31 9.88 -0.46 -16.53
C ASP A 31 8.70 -1.44 -16.54
N GLY A 32 7.62 -1.13 -15.82
CA GLY A 32 6.42 -1.97 -15.70
C GLY A 32 6.58 -3.17 -14.76
N THR A 33 7.67 -3.24 -13.98
CA THR A 33 7.90 -4.36 -13.06
C THR A 33 7.38 -4.09 -11.66
N CYS A 34 7.28 -5.16 -10.87
CA CYS A 34 6.86 -5.13 -9.47
C CYS A 34 7.79 -6.00 -8.62
N PRO A 35 7.81 -5.77 -7.29
CA PRO A 35 8.53 -6.65 -6.37
C PRO A 35 8.10 -8.11 -6.52
N LYS A 36 9.03 -9.03 -6.21
CA LYS A 36 8.81 -10.47 -6.32
C LYS A 36 7.54 -10.91 -5.58
N GLY A 37 6.69 -11.68 -6.26
CA GLY A 37 5.40 -12.15 -5.73
C GLY A 37 4.21 -11.24 -6.10
N SER A 38 4.45 -10.21 -6.90
CA SER A 38 3.44 -9.32 -7.45
C SER A 38 3.63 -9.13 -8.96
N ILE A 39 2.56 -8.78 -9.65
CA ILE A 39 2.55 -8.41 -11.08
C ILE A 39 2.02 -6.99 -11.25
N CYS A 40 2.46 -6.30 -12.30
CA CYS A 40 1.92 -4.99 -12.65
C CYS A 40 0.56 -5.15 -13.36
N GLU A 41 -0.50 -4.62 -12.76
CA GLU A 41 -1.79 -4.41 -13.40
C GLU A 41 -1.71 -3.12 -14.24
N TYR A 42 -1.51 -3.25 -15.55
CA TYR A 42 -1.24 -2.11 -16.44
C TYR A 42 -2.38 -1.10 -16.54
N ASP A 43 -3.63 -1.52 -16.33
CA ASP A 43 -4.80 -0.62 -16.36
C ASP A 43 -4.80 0.38 -15.20
N SER A 44 -4.27 -0.02 -14.04
CA SER A 44 -4.23 0.81 -12.83
C SER A 44 -2.81 1.26 -12.45
N TRP A 45 -1.80 0.75 -13.16
CA TRP A 45 -0.37 0.95 -12.90
C TRP A 45 0.06 0.55 -11.48
N ARG A 46 -0.53 -0.53 -10.97
CA ARG A 46 -0.32 -1.02 -9.59
C ARG A 46 0.19 -2.43 -9.55
N CYS A 47 1.04 -2.68 -8.57
CA CYS A 47 1.45 -4.02 -8.20
C CYS A 47 0.32 -4.73 -7.46
N ILE A 48 -0.25 -5.75 -8.09
CA ILE A 48 -1.19 -6.68 -7.48
C ILE A 48 -0.48 -7.97 -7.14
N ARG A 49 -0.94 -8.66 -6.09
CA ARG A 49 -0.36 -9.94 -5.69
C ARG A 49 -0.65 -10.99 -6.76
N ALA A 50 0.38 -11.70 -7.20
CA ALA A 50 0.27 -12.79 -8.16
C ALA A 50 -0.39 -14.03 -7.53
#